data_AF-A0A661AVT9-F1
#
_entry.id   AF-A0A661AVT9-F1
#
_cell.length_a   1.000
_cell.length_b   1.000
_cell.length_c   1.000
_cell.angle_alpha   90.00
_cell.angle_beta   90.00
_cell.angle_gamma   90.00
#
_symmetry.space_group_name_H-M   'P 1'
#
loop_
_entity.id
_entity.type
_entity.pdbx_description
1 polymer ?
#
loop_
_entity_poly.entity_id
_entity_poly.type
_entity_poly.pdbx_seq_one_letter_code
_entity_poly.pdbx_strand_id
1 'polypeptide(L)' 'HIGFEEDRTLFSWVSASEGNIFADKAKEVTARIKKLGPRKKLLKNRDI' A
#
# COMPACT_ATOMS: atom_id res chain seq x y z
N HIS A 1 -3.76 7.69 -15.78
CA HIS A 1 -3.36 7.42 -14.38
C HIS A 1 -4.51 7.85 -13.47
N ILE A 2 -5.14 6.95 -12.70
CA ILE A 2 -6.46 7.13 -12.02
C ILE A 2 -6.40 8.09 -10.80
N GLY A 3 -5.34 8.90 -10.65
CA GLY A 3 -5.22 9.88 -9.56
C GLY A 3 -4.77 9.32 -8.21
N PHE A 4 -4.38 8.05 -8.15
CA PHE A 4 -3.68 7.47 -7.01
C PHE A 4 -2.20 7.90 -7.01
N GLU A 5 -1.64 8.13 -5.81
CA GLU A 5 -0.19 8.21 -5.64
C GLU A 5 0.42 6.82 -5.95
N GLU A 6 1.50 6.77 -6.74
CA GLU A 6 2.08 5.53 -7.31
C GLU A 6 2.40 4.48 -6.23
N ASP A 7 2.95 4.90 -5.08
CA ASP A 7 3.30 4.04 -3.96
C ASP A 7 2.11 3.62 -3.07
N ARG A 8 0.85 3.91 -3.45
CA ARG A 8 -0.35 3.43 -2.73
C ARG A 8 -0.96 2.16 -3.31
N THR A 9 -0.50 1.73 -4.49
CA THR A 9 -0.95 0.48 -5.12
C THR A 9 0.26 -0.31 -5.55
N LEU A 10 0.60 -1.38 -4.80
CA LEU A 10 1.71 -2.26 -5.12
C LEU A 10 1.19 -3.69 -5.29
N PHE A 11 1.70 -4.37 -6.30
CA PHE A 11 1.43 -5.79 -6.54
C PHE A 11 2.72 -6.58 -6.41
N SER A 12 2.64 -7.75 -5.79
CA SER A 12 3.76 -8.68 -5.67
C SER A 12 3.22 -10.10 -5.66
N TRP A 13 3.92 -10.99 -6.34
CA TRP A 13 3.64 -12.42 -6.31
C TRP A 13 4.45 -13.05 -5.19
N VAL A 14 3.77 -13.73 -4.28
CA VAL A 14 4.39 -14.45 -3.17
C VAL A 14 3.71 -15.80 -3.05
N SER A 15 4.48 -16.87 -3.15
CA SER A 15 3.99 -18.24 -2.99
C SER A 15 3.85 -18.63 -1.51
N ALA A 16 3.18 -19.75 -1.24
CA ALA A 16 2.88 -20.19 0.13
C ALA A 16 4.14 -20.50 0.98
N SER A 17 5.26 -20.87 0.35
CA SER A 17 6.51 -21.20 1.04
C SER A 17 7.40 -19.98 1.31
N GLU A 18 7.04 -18.80 0.80
CA GLU A 18 7.87 -17.59 0.81
C GLU A 18 7.52 -16.64 1.96
N GLY A 19 7.29 -17.18 3.16
CA GLY A 19 6.88 -16.39 4.33
C GLY A 19 7.83 -15.25 4.69
N ASN A 20 9.14 -15.46 4.58
CA ASN A 20 10.13 -14.42 4.83
C ASN A 20 10.05 -13.28 3.80
N ILE A 21 9.85 -13.62 2.52
CA ILE A 21 9.71 -12.65 1.43
C ILE A 21 8.43 -11.85 1.63
N PHE A 22 7.33 -12.48 2.04
CA PHE A 22 6.10 -11.79 2.41
C PHE A 22 6.35 -10.75 3.52
N ALA A 23 7.02 -11.16 4.60
CA ALA A 23 7.31 -10.30 5.73
C ALA A 23 8.15 -9.07 5.32
N ASP A 24 9.16 -9.27 4.46
CA ASP A 24 10.00 -8.17 3.99
C ASP A 24 9.26 -7.23 3.03
N LYS A 25 8.42 -7.78 2.12
CA LYS A 25 7.54 -6.96 1.27
C LYS A 25 6.55 -6.15 2.09
N ALA A 26 5.96 -6.74 3.13
CA ALA A 26 5.05 -6.03 4.03
C ALA A 26 5.73 -4.86 4.76
N LYS A 27 6.97 -5.05 5.24
CA LYS A 27 7.78 -3.97 5.84
C LYS A 27 8.07 -2.86 4.84
N GLU A 28 8.48 -3.22 3.63
CA GLU A 28 8.78 -2.28 2.54
C GLU A 28 7.56 -1.41 2.18
N VAL A 29 6.42 -2.05 1.91
CA VAL A 29 5.15 -1.36 1.61
C VAL A 29 4.76 -0.44 2.76
N THR A 30 4.88 -0.91 4.00
CA THR A 30 4.55 -0.11 5.18
C THR A 30 5.43 1.14 5.28
N ALA A 31 6.73 1.01 5.03
CA ALA A 31 7.66 2.15 5.07
C ALA A 31 7.33 3.18 3.99
N ARG A 32 7.02 2.75 2.76
CA ARG A 32 6.61 3.61 1.65
C ARG A 32 5.33 4.39 1.97
N ILE A 33 4.29 3.70 2.45
CA ILE A 33 3.01 4.34 2.79
C ILE A 33 3.17 5.32 3.96
N LYS A 34 3.98 4.98 4.98
CA LYS A 34 4.27 5.89 6.11
C LYS A 34 4.92 7.19 5.63
N LYS A 35 5.84 7.12 4.65
CA LYS A 35 6.49 8.30 4.08
C LYS A 35 5.52 9.21 3.34
N LEU A 36 4.50 8.65 2.69
CA LEU A 36 3.45 9.43 2.01
C LEU A 36 2.45 10.07 2.98
N GLY A 37 2.30 9.53 4.18
CA GLY A 37 1.31 9.98 5.15
C GLY A 37 -0.14 9.68 4.72
N PRO A 38 -1.13 10.28 5.42
CA PRO A 38 -2.55 10.07 5.12
C PRO A 38 -2.92 10.51 3.70
N ARG A 39 -3.75 9.73 3.00
CA ARG A 39 -4.23 10.10 1.66
C ARG A 39 -5.16 11.32 1.73
N LYS A 40 -5.00 12.26 0.80
CA LYS A 40 -5.82 13.49 0.72
C LYS A 40 -6.89 13.46 -0.38
N LYS A 41 -6.88 12.43 -1.22
CA LYS A 41 -7.78 12.27 -2.37
C LYS A 41 -8.61 11.00 -2.24
N LEU A 42 -9.77 10.97 -2.90
CA LEU A 42 -10.70 9.83 -2.92
C LEU A 42 -11.14 9.40 -1.52
N LEU A 43 -11.30 10.40 -0.63
CA LEU A 43 -11.90 10.22 0.69
C LEU A 43 -13.41 10.05 0.50
N LYS A 44 -13.97 8.97 1.08
CA LYS A 44 -15.42 8.80 1.13
C LYS A 44 -15.92 9.56 2.34
N ASN A 45 -16.54 10.72 2.12
CA ASN A 45 -17.36 11.33 3.16
C ASN A 45 -18.62 10.49 3.26
N ARG A 46 -18.83 9.86 4.42
CA ARG A 46 -20.12 9.30 4.76
C ARG A 46 -20.87 10.44 5.43
N ASP A 47 -21.74 11.10 4.67
CA ASP A 47 -22.71 12.01 5.27
C ASP A 47 -23.69 11.12 6.04
N ILE A 48 -23.60 11.15 7.36
CA ILE A 48 -24.55 10.55 8.30
C ILE A 48 -25.20 11.72 9.03
#